data_AF-A0A971E4G0-F1
#
_entry.id   AF-A0A971E4G0-F1
#
_cell.length_a   1.000
_cell.length_b   1.000
_cell.length_c   1.000
_cell.angle_alpha   90.00
_cell.angle_beta   90.00
_cell.angle_gamma   90.00
#
_symmetry.space_group_name_H-M   'P 1'
#
loop_
_entity.id
_entity.type
_entity.pdbx_description
1 polymer ?
#
loop_
_entity_poly.entity_id
_entity_poly.type
_entity_poly.pdbx_seq_one_letter_code
_entity_poly.pdbx_strand_id
1 'polypeptide(L)'
;MKTKQLFILLFLILAYSGYSQRTCGTLVPDMKALQKSNPVYYQNLINIKQHVDNFDLKSSTKSYSTSGILTIPVIVHVIWHTSAENISDAQIESQIDVLNEDFRRNNPDASNTPSDFTSVASDVEIEFILSDIIRKNTT
;
A
#
# COMPACT_ATOMS: atom_id res chain seq x y z
N MET A 1 -35.48 -24.37 -28.58
CA MET A 1 -34.07 -24.72 -28.30
C MET A 1 -33.17 -23.52 -28.04
N LYS A 2 -33.45 -22.32 -28.58
CA LYS A 2 -32.61 -21.11 -28.39
C LYS A 2 -32.68 -20.46 -26.99
N THR A 3 -33.81 -20.57 -26.30
CA THR A 3 -34.00 -19.97 -24.95
C THR A 3 -33.26 -20.71 -23.83
N LYS A 4 -33.09 -22.04 -23.94
CA LYS A 4 -32.28 -22.83 -22.98
C LYS A 4 -30.79 -22.50 -23.09
N GLN A 5 -30.29 -22.18 -24.29
CA GLN A 5 -28.89 -21.77 -24.49
C GLN A 5 -28.59 -20.39 -23.90
N LEU A 6 -29.58 -19.48 -23.90
CA LEU A 6 -29.44 -18.14 -23.30
C LEU A 6 -29.31 -18.18 -21.77
N PHE A 7 -30.05 -19.06 -21.09
CA PHE A 7 -29.93 -19.25 -19.63
C PHE A 7 -28.60 -19.89 -19.22
N ILE A 8 -28.05 -20.79 -20.03
CA ILE A 8 -26.75 -21.43 -19.78
C ILE A 8 -25.60 -20.41 -19.91
N LEU A 9 -25.67 -19.51 -20.90
CA LEU A 9 -24.70 -18.41 -21.07
C LEU A 9 -24.75 -17.40 -19.92
N LEU A 10 -25.94 -17.06 -19.41
CA LEU A 10 -26.12 -16.16 -18.27
C LEU A 10 -25.54 -16.75 -16.97
N PHE A 11 -25.66 -18.06 -16.77
CA PHE A 11 -25.12 -18.76 -15.60
C PHE A 11 -23.59 -18.89 -15.65
N LEU A 12 -23.00 -19.02 -16.84
CA LEU A 12 -21.54 -19.05 -17.06
C LEU A 12 -20.86 -17.70 -16.76
N ILE A 13 -21.57 -16.58 -16.95
CA ILE A 13 -21.06 -15.23 -16.63
C ILE A 13 -21.06 -14.97 -15.11
N LEU A 14 -22.00 -15.57 -14.37
CA LEU A 14 -22.09 -15.48 -12.90
C LEU A 14 -21.07 -16.36 -12.16
N ALA A 15 -20.40 -17.28 -12.86
CA ALA A 15 -19.38 -18.18 -12.31
C ALA A 15 -17.94 -17.64 -12.45
N TYR A 16 -17.76 -16.36 -12.78
CA TYR A 16 -16.45 -15.71 -12.68
C TYR A 16 -16.03 -15.64 -11.20
N SER A 17 -15.28 -16.66 -10.79
CA SER A 17 -14.60 -16.75 -9.52
C SER A 17 -13.82 -15.46 -9.23
N GLY A 18 -14.23 -14.74 -8.18
CA GLY A 18 -13.48 -13.62 -7.65
C GLY A 18 -12.22 -14.09 -6.94
N TYR A 19 -11.09 -14.10 -7.64
CA TYR A 19 -9.78 -14.24 -7.01
C TYR A 19 -9.28 -12.86 -6.60
N SER A 20 -9.62 -12.44 -5.37
CA SER A 20 -8.98 -11.29 -4.74
C SER A 20 -8.01 -11.76 -3.66
N GLN A 21 -6.97 -12.49 -4.07
CA GLN A 21 -5.85 -12.82 -3.19
C GLN A 21 -4.68 -11.91 -3.56
N ARG A 22 -4.37 -10.95 -2.68
CA ARG A 22 -3.16 -10.13 -2.82
C ARG A 22 -1.98 -10.95 -2.31
N THR A 23 -0.94 -11.08 -3.13
CA THR A 23 0.37 -11.57 -2.67
C THR A 23 1.17 -10.40 -2.13
N CYS A 24 1.80 -10.56 -0.96
CA CYS A 24 2.61 -9.53 -0.35
C CYS A 24 3.86 -10.16 0.27
N GLY A 25 5.03 -9.70 -0.14
CA GLY A 25 6.33 -10.21 0.33
C GLY A 25 6.71 -9.75 1.74
N THR A 26 5.95 -8.81 2.32
CA THR A 26 6.20 -8.25 3.66
C THR A 26 5.23 -8.75 4.71
N LEU A 27 4.42 -9.78 4.40
CA LEU A 27 3.60 -10.44 5.41
C LEU A 27 4.52 -10.94 6.52
N VAL A 28 4.36 -10.36 7.71
CA VAL A 28 5.16 -10.77 8.87
C VAL A 28 4.85 -12.24 9.11
N PRO A 29 5.87 -13.13 9.05
CA PRO A 29 5.66 -14.55 9.31
C PRO A 29 5.07 -14.73 10.71
N ASP A 30 4.50 -15.90 10.97
CA ASP A 30 4.24 -16.31 12.36
C ASP A 30 5.50 -16.02 13.21
N MET A 31 5.35 -15.14 14.20
CA MET A 31 6.45 -14.65 15.03
C MET A 31 7.21 -15.81 15.69
N LYS A 32 6.53 -16.93 16.00
CA LYS A 32 7.16 -18.14 16.54
C LYS A 32 8.06 -18.82 15.51
N ALA A 33 7.58 -18.94 14.27
CA ALA A 33 8.37 -19.49 13.18
C ALA A 33 9.58 -18.59 12.87
N LEU A 34 9.40 -17.26 12.91
CA LEU A 34 10.45 -16.28 12.70
C LEU A 34 11.54 -16.34 13.77
N GLN A 35 11.17 -16.46 15.04
CA GLN A 35 12.13 -16.61 16.13
C GLN A 35 13.05 -17.83 15.93
N LYS A 36 12.49 -18.93 15.43
CA LYS A 36 13.25 -20.16 15.16
C LYS A 36 14.13 -20.06 13.92
N SER A 37 13.61 -19.47 12.84
CA SER A 37 14.30 -19.44 11.54
C SER A 37 15.31 -18.29 11.42
N ASN A 38 15.03 -17.14 12.04
CA ASN A 38 15.88 -15.96 12.02
C ASN A 38 15.81 -15.19 13.36
N PRO A 39 16.49 -15.71 14.42
CA PRO A 39 16.42 -15.13 15.77
C PRO A 39 16.94 -13.70 15.85
N VAL A 40 17.91 -13.33 15.02
CA VAL A 40 18.46 -11.96 14.98
C VAL A 40 17.41 -10.97 14.47
N TYR A 41 16.76 -11.30 13.35
CA TYR A 41 15.70 -10.44 12.81
C TYR A 41 14.49 -10.38 13.75
N TYR A 42 14.12 -11.49 14.39
CA TYR A 42 13.09 -11.50 15.44
C TYR A 42 13.44 -10.53 16.57
N GLN A 43 14.67 -10.59 17.10
CA GLN A 43 15.08 -9.68 18.17
C GLN A 43 15.07 -8.21 17.74
N ASN A 44 15.44 -7.92 16.49
CA ASN A 44 15.35 -6.57 15.94
C ASN A 44 13.92 -6.05 15.90
N LEU A 45 12.93 -6.87 15.52
CA LEU A 45 11.52 -6.49 15.55
C LEU A 45 11.04 -6.18 16.97
N ILE A 46 11.42 -7.00 17.95
CA ILE A 46 11.10 -6.76 19.36
C ILE A 46 11.71 -5.45 19.84
N ASN A 47 12.98 -5.19 19.49
CA ASN A 47 13.67 -3.96 19.88
C ASN A 47 13.00 -2.72 19.24
N ILE A 48 12.60 -2.79 17.97
CA ILE A 48 11.85 -1.71 17.30
C ILE A 48 10.52 -1.48 18.00
N LYS A 49 9.76 -2.54 18.30
CA LYS A 49 8.47 -2.41 18.98
C LYS A 49 8.62 -1.77 20.35
N GLN A 50 9.58 -2.22 21.15
CA GLN A 50 9.88 -1.63 22.45
C GLN A 50 10.33 -0.17 22.34
N HIS A 51 11.12 0.16 21.32
CA HIS A 51 11.55 1.53 21.07
C HIS A 51 10.35 2.44 20.79
N VAL A 52 9.44 2.01 19.91
CA VAL A 52 8.22 2.76 19.57
C VAL A 52 7.26 2.87 20.76
N ASP A 53 7.10 1.82 21.56
CA ASP A 53 6.22 1.82 22.75
C ASP A 53 6.71 2.76 23.85
N ASN A 54 8.02 2.85 24.00
CA ASN A 54 8.67 3.72 24.98
C ASN A 54 8.92 5.13 24.42
N PHE A 55 8.60 5.38 23.14
CA PHE A 55 8.79 6.68 22.53
C PHE A 55 7.71 7.65 23.03
N ASP A 56 8.06 8.40 24.07
CA ASP A 56 7.19 9.46 24.58
C ASP A 56 7.32 10.74 23.74
N LEU A 57 6.29 10.98 22.93
CA LEU A 57 6.13 12.18 22.12
C LEU A 57 6.22 13.49 22.94
N LYS A 58 5.89 13.45 24.23
CA LYS A 58 5.85 14.63 25.13
C LYS A 58 7.15 14.86 25.89
N SER A 59 7.95 13.82 26.16
CA SER A 59 9.21 13.93 26.92
C SER A 59 10.44 14.18 26.04
N SER A 60 10.32 14.06 24.72
CA SER A 60 11.39 14.46 23.82
C SER A 60 11.54 15.99 23.84
N THR A 61 12.72 16.50 24.21
CA THR A 61 13.07 17.95 24.18
C THR A 61 13.03 18.57 22.78
N LYS A 62 12.73 17.74 21.77
CA LYS A 62 12.54 18.08 20.38
C LYS A 62 11.09 17.71 20.06
N SER A 63 10.18 18.66 20.25
CA SER A 63 8.79 18.48 19.87
C SER A 63 8.73 18.26 18.36
N TYR A 64 8.68 17.00 17.93
CA TYR A 64 8.34 16.64 16.56
C TYR A 64 6.83 16.77 16.38
N SER A 65 6.29 17.96 16.63
CA SER A 65 5.05 18.35 16.00
C SER A 65 5.43 18.64 14.56
N THR A 66 5.17 17.70 13.66
CA THR A 66 4.99 18.05 12.24
C THR A 66 3.74 18.92 12.20
N SER A 67 3.89 20.21 12.46
CA SER A 67 2.81 21.16 12.25
C SER A 67 2.65 21.28 10.74
N GLY A 68 1.64 20.61 10.20
CA GLY A 68 1.33 20.59 8.78
C GLY A 68 1.78 19.33 8.04
N ILE A 69 1.63 19.39 6.73
CA ILE A 69 1.76 18.25 5.82
C ILE A 69 3.21 17.78 5.73
N LEU A 70 3.44 16.48 5.90
CA LEU A 70 4.72 15.82 5.67
C LEU A 70 4.86 15.45 4.20
N THR A 71 5.76 16.13 3.50
CA THR A 71 6.06 15.87 2.09
C THR A 71 7.19 14.85 1.93
N ILE A 72 6.94 13.76 1.21
CA ILE A 72 7.90 12.72 0.86
C ILE A 72 8.28 12.85 -0.61
N PRO A 73 9.55 13.20 -0.94
CA PRO A 73 10.03 13.15 -2.30
C PRO A 73 10.19 11.69 -2.75
N VAL A 74 9.62 11.34 -3.90
CA VAL A 74 9.63 9.99 -4.47
C VAL A 74 10.48 9.95 -5.73
N ILE A 75 11.35 8.95 -5.84
CA ILE A 75 12.02 8.61 -7.09
C ILE A 75 11.51 7.24 -7.54
N VAL A 76 11.03 7.16 -8.77
CA VAL A 76 10.51 5.91 -9.33
C VAL A 76 11.55 5.28 -10.24
N HIS A 77 11.99 4.08 -9.87
CA HIS A 77 12.89 3.28 -10.69
C HIS A 77 12.09 2.30 -11.55
N VAL A 78 12.04 2.54 -12.86
CA VAL A 78 11.45 1.60 -13.82
C VAL A 78 12.54 0.70 -14.38
N ILE A 79 12.57 -0.54 -13.88
CA ILE A 79 13.45 -1.59 -14.38
C ILE A 79 12.67 -2.46 -15.35
N TRP A 80 13.14 -2.59 -16.59
CA TRP A 80 12.37 -3.23 -17.66
C TRP A 80 13.22 -4.09 -18.59
N HIS A 81 12.68 -5.20 -19.05
CA HIS A 81 13.25 -6.06 -20.09
C HIS A 81 12.45 -5.94 -21.40
N THR A 82 11.12 -5.92 -21.30
CA THR A 82 10.22 -5.76 -22.45
C THR A 82 9.65 -4.34 -22.54
N SER A 83 9.23 -3.91 -23.73
CA SER A 83 8.63 -2.58 -23.91
C SER A 83 7.36 -2.37 -23.09
N ALA A 84 6.61 -3.44 -22.80
CA ALA A 84 5.41 -3.40 -21.97
C ALA A 84 5.72 -3.12 -20.49
N GLU A 85 6.90 -3.52 -19.99
CA GLU A 85 7.35 -3.24 -18.63
C GLU A 85 7.87 -1.81 -18.46
N ASN A 86 8.22 -1.14 -19.57
CA ASN A 86 8.62 0.26 -19.59
C ASN A 86 7.38 1.19 -19.54
N ILE A 87 6.68 1.19 -18.41
CA ILE A 87 5.42 1.91 -18.18
C ILE A 87 5.53 3.41 -18.45
N SER A 88 4.44 4.05 -18.86
CA SER A 88 4.43 5.49 -19.18
C SER A 88 4.57 6.36 -17.92
N ASP A 89 5.04 7.59 -18.09
CA ASP A 89 5.07 8.58 -17.01
C ASP A 89 3.67 8.83 -16.43
N ALA A 90 2.64 8.88 -17.29
CA ALA A 90 1.25 9.02 -16.84
C ALA A 90 0.78 7.87 -15.93
N GLN A 91 1.25 6.64 -16.17
CA GLN A 91 0.95 5.52 -15.28
C GLN A 91 1.67 5.66 -13.94
N ILE A 92 2.90 6.19 -13.93
CA ILE A 92 3.64 6.46 -12.70
C ILE A 92 2.94 7.56 -11.88
N GLU A 93 2.59 8.67 -12.52
CA GLU A 93 1.87 9.79 -11.88
C GLU A 93 0.54 9.32 -11.30
N SER A 94 -0.21 8.46 -12.01
CA SER A 94 -1.46 7.92 -11.46
C SER A 94 -1.28 7.15 -10.15
N GLN A 95 -0.11 6.55 -9.91
CA GLN A 95 0.17 5.90 -8.63
C GLN A 95 0.53 6.92 -7.53
N ILE A 96 1.20 8.01 -7.88
CA ILE A 96 1.47 9.11 -6.95
C ILE A 96 0.16 9.78 -6.54
N ASP A 97 -0.77 9.97 -7.47
CA ASP A 97 -2.11 10.48 -7.21
C ASP A 97 -2.86 9.58 -6.22
N VAL A 98 -2.88 8.26 -6.45
CA VAL A 98 -3.51 7.30 -5.53
C VAL A 98 -2.87 7.33 -4.13
N LEU A 99 -1.55 7.47 -4.03
CA LEU A 99 -0.89 7.61 -2.73
C LEU A 99 -1.35 8.88 -2.00
N ASN A 100 -1.45 10.01 -2.71
CA ASN A 100 -1.94 11.27 -2.14
C ASN A 100 -3.42 11.18 -1.77
N GLU A 101 -4.25 10.54 -2.58
CA GLU A 101 -5.66 10.29 -2.28
C GLU A 101 -5.83 9.48 -0.99
N ASP A 102 -5.12 8.37 -0.85
CA ASP A 102 -5.25 7.47 0.31
C ASP A 102 -4.69 8.10 1.59
N PHE A 103 -3.50 8.71 1.52
CA PHE A 103 -2.83 9.27 2.70
C PHE A 103 -3.40 10.63 3.15
N ARG A 104 -4.13 11.31 2.26
CA ARG A 104 -4.90 12.52 2.59
C ARG A 104 -6.38 12.25 2.85
N ARG A 105 -6.82 11.00 2.72
CA ARG A 105 -8.25 10.61 2.78
C ARG A 105 -9.13 11.38 1.78
N ASN A 106 -8.55 11.72 0.64
CA ASN A 106 -9.24 12.34 -0.50
C ASN A 106 -9.70 11.30 -1.53
N ASN A 107 -9.46 10.02 -1.26
CA ASN A 107 -9.89 8.89 -2.09
C ASN A 107 -11.43 8.89 -2.28
N PRO A 108 -11.94 8.77 -3.52
CA PRO A 108 -13.38 8.83 -3.79
C PRO A 108 -14.22 7.77 -3.08
N ASP A 109 -13.62 6.62 -2.74
CA ASP A 109 -14.27 5.53 -2.01
C ASP A 109 -14.19 5.67 -0.49
N ALA A 110 -13.68 6.80 0.05
CA ALA A 110 -13.67 7.08 1.48
C ALA A 110 -15.08 7.00 2.10
N SER A 111 -16.12 7.37 1.33
CA SER A 111 -17.52 7.27 1.73
C SER A 111 -18.02 5.83 1.91
N ASN A 112 -17.29 4.84 1.39
CA ASN A 112 -17.62 3.42 1.55
C ASN A 112 -17.11 2.85 2.88
N THR A 113 -16.40 3.64 3.70
CA THR A 113 -16.00 3.25 5.06
C THR A 113 -17.26 2.95 5.88
N PRO A 114 -17.43 1.73 6.45
CA PRO A 114 -18.57 1.42 7.30
C PRO A 114 -18.67 2.40 8.48
N SER A 115 -19.90 2.75 8.87
CA SER A 115 -20.17 3.73 9.93
C SER A 115 -19.45 3.42 11.25
N ASP A 116 -19.28 2.15 11.57
CA ASP A 116 -18.64 1.70 12.81
C ASP A 116 -17.14 2.03 12.84
N PHE A 117 -16.52 2.30 11.68
CA PHE A 117 -15.10 2.59 11.54
C PHE A 117 -14.80 4.05 11.17
N THR A 118 -15.81 4.89 10.94
CA THR A 118 -15.58 6.28 10.53
C THR A 118 -14.83 7.09 11.61
N SER A 119 -14.99 6.72 12.88
CA SER A 119 -14.33 7.40 14.02
C SER A 119 -12.82 7.20 14.08
N VAL A 120 -12.29 6.15 13.45
CA VAL A 120 -10.85 5.82 13.42
C VAL A 120 -10.22 6.09 12.05
N ALA A 121 -11.01 6.61 11.12
CA ALA A 121 -10.59 6.88 9.76
C ALA A 121 -10.06 8.32 9.68
N SER A 122 -8.83 8.51 9.18
CA SER A 122 -8.10 9.79 9.32
C SER A 122 -7.40 10.20 8.04
N ASP A 123 -7.30 11.52 7.83
CA ASP A 123 -6.22 12.14 7.06
C ASP A 123 -4.95 12.01 7.91
N VAL A 124 -3.86 11.46 7.36
CA VAL A 124 -2.57 11.33 8.06
C VAL A 124 -1.58 12.42 7.70
N GLU A 125 -2.02 13.39 6.88
CA GLU A 125 -1.28 14.60 6.48
C GLU A 125 0.07 14.30 5.82
N ILE A 126 0.13 13.25 5.00
CA ILE A 126 1.32 12.89 4.20
C ILE A 126 1.03 13.15 2.72
N GLU A 127 1.96 13.82 2.04
CA GLU A 127 1.93 14.00 0.58
C GLU A 127 3.19 13.46 -0.08
N PHE A 128 3.04 12.92 -1.28
CA PHE A 128 4.09 12.36 -2.11
C PHE A 128 4.29 13.25 -3.33
N ILE A 129 5.54 13.61 -3.60
CA ILE A 129 5.91 14.41 -4.78
C ILE A 129 6.91 13.62 -5.61
N LEU A 130 6.54 13.34 -6.87
CA LEU A 130 7.45 12.73 -7.82
C LEU A 130 8.61 13.69 -8.11
N SER A 131 9.82 13.26 -7.73
CA SER A 131 11.05 14.05 -7.86
C SER A 131 11.86 13.65 -9.08
N ASP A 132 11.90 12.35 -9.41
CA ASP A 132 12.63 11.85 -10.58
C ASP A 132 12.11 10.47 -11.03
N ILE A 133 12.37 10.12 -12.29
CA ILE A 133 12.09 8.81 -12.89
C ILE A 133 13.36 8.26 -13.51
N ILE A 134 13.86 7.16 -12.94
CA ILE A 134 15.08 6.50 -13.41
C ILE A 134 14.69 5.22 -14.14
N ARG A 135 14.98 5.16 -15.45
CA ARG A 135 14.65 4.00 -16.29
C ARG A 135 15.90 3.18 -16.61
N LYS A 136 15.87 1.88 -16.33
CA LYS A 136 16.99 0.97 -16.62
C LYS A 136 16.50 -0.28 -17.35
N ASN A 137 17.01 -0.48 -18.57
CA ASN A 137 16.80 -1.71 -19.30
C ASN A 137 17.72 -2.82 -18.78
N THR A 138 17.16 -4.00 -18.51
CA THR A 138 17.89 -5.23 -18.19
C THR A 138 17.96 -6.08 -19.45
N THR A 139 19.07 -5.99 -20.18
CA THR A 139 19.37 -6.85 -21.36
C THR A 139 19.40 -8.33 -21.00
#